data_AF-A0A376VI74-F1
#
_entry.id   AF-A0A376VI74-F1
#
_cell.length_a   1.000
_cell.length_b   1.000
_cell.length_c   1.000
_cell.angle_alpha   90.00
_cell.angle_beta   90.00
_cell.angle_gamma   90.00
#
_symmetry.space_group_name_H-M   'P 1'
#
loop_
_entity.id
_entity.type
_entity.pdbx_description
1 polymer ?
#
loop_
_entity_poly.entity_id
_entity_poly.type
_entity_poly.pdbx_seq_one_letter_code
_entity_poly.pdbx_strand_id
1 'polypeptide(L)'
;MIAITNWLNERNSINVKHFNDNPWLFVSRTGKPLSRQRFYNIVSAAGKNAGLNIKVHPHMLRHACGYSLADNGVDTRLIQDYLGHRNIRHTVIYTASNSMRFEKMWGRGDAKKQHFDPKCKPNLCLEILV
;
A
#
# COMPACT_ATOMS: atom_id res chain seq x y z
N MET A 1 8.76 -0.60 -14.57
CA MET A 1 8.24 -0.51 -15.96
C MET A 1 7.78 -1.85 -16.52
N ILE A 2 8.49 -2.96 -16.28
CA ILE A 2 8.18 -4.29 -16.87
C ILE A 2 6.72 -4.75 -16.69
N ALA A 3 6.15 -4.63 -15.48
CA ALA A 3 4.79 -5.11 -15.22
C ALA A 3 3.71 -4.39 -16.04
N ILE A 4 3.84 -3.07 -16.24
CA ILE A 4 2.89 -2.29 -17.03
C ILE A 4 3.00 -2.67 -18.50
N THR A 5 4.22 -2.79 -19.03
CA THR A 5 4.45 -3.21 -20.42
C THR A 5 3.86 -4.60 -20.69
N ASN A 6 4.10 -5.56 -19.79
CA ASN A 6 3.52 -6.90 -19.89
C ASN A 6 2.00 -6.87 -19.87
N TRP A 7 1.41 -6.08 -18.96
CA TRP A 7 -0.03 -5.89 -18.93
C TRP A 7 -0.58 -5.27 -20.20
N LEU A 8 0.08 -4.25 -20.78
CA LEU A 8 -0.37 -3.63 -22.03
C LEU A 8 -0.35 -4.62 -23.20
N ASN A 9 0.65 -5.49 -23.27
CA ASN A 9 0.72 -6.55 -24.26
C ASN A 9 -0.45 -7.54 -24.11
N GLU A 10 -0.72 -8.02 -22.89
CA GLU A 10 -1.87 -8.88 -22.61
C GLU A 10 -3.20 -8.18 -22.87
N ARG A 11 -3.34 -6.94 -22.42
CA ARG A 11 -4.54 -6.11 -22.61
C ARG A 11 -4.85 -5.97 -24.09
N ASN A 12 -3.86 -5.67 -24.92
CA ASN A 12 -4.05 -5.47 -26.37
C ASN A 12 -4.34 -6.79 -27.12
N SER A 13 -4.06 -7.95 -26.51
CA SER A 13 -4.40 -9.26 -27.08
C SER A 13 -5.89 -9.63 -26.88
N ILE A 14 -6.64 -8.86 -26.09
CA ILE A 14 -8.06 -9.12 -25.81
C ILE A 14 -8.89 -8.84 -27.07
N ASN A 15 -9.38 -9.91 -27.69
CA ASN A 15 -10.19 -9.83 -28.91
C ASN A 15 -11.67 -9.55 -28.57
N VAL A 16 -12.02 -8.28 -28.38
CA VAL A 16 -13.39 -7.80 -28.17
C VAL A 16 -13.70 -6.71 -29.19
N LYS A 17 -14.94 -6.67 -29.69
CA LYS A 17 -15.39 -5.66 -30.65
C LYS A 17 -15.19 -4.24 -30.05
N HIS A 18 -14.62 -3.33 -30.84
CA HIS A 18 -14.31 -1.94 -30.42
C HIS A 18 -13.34 -1.83 -29.22
N PHE A 19 -12.46 -2.81 -29.00
CA PHE A 19 -11.52 -2.75 -27.87
C PHE A 19 -10.51 -1.61 -27.96
N ASN A 20 -10.12 -1.22 -29.18
CA ASN A 20 -9.17 -0.11 -29.39
C ASN A 20 -9.72 1.25 -28.89
N ASP A 21 -11.04 1.39 -28.79
CA ASP A 21 -11.70 2.62 -28.30
C ASP A 21 -11.92 2.60 -26.78
N ASN A 22 -11.39 1.60 -26.07
CA ASN A 22 -11.64 1.41 -24.65
C ASN A 22 -10.76 2.33 -23.78
N PRO A 23 -11.34 3.28 -23.02
CA PRO A 23 -10.58 4.25 -22.24
C PRO A 23 -9.99 3.66 -20.94
N TRP A 24 -10.34 2.42 -20.57
CA TRP A 24 -9.97 1.84 -19.28
C TRP A 24 -8.62 1.13 -19.32
N LEU A 25 -7.70 1.51 -18.42
CA LEU A 25 -6.39 0.85 -18.31
C LEU A 25 -6.50 -0.60 -17.83
N PHE A 26 -7.36 -0.86 -16.84
CA PHE A 26 -7.59 -2.21 -16.29
C PHE A 26 -8.97 -2.71 -16.68
N VAL A 27 -8.99 -3.85 -17.38
CA VAL A 27 -10.19 -4.46 -17.92
C VAL A 27 -10.29 -5.93 -17.50
N SER A 28 -11.50 -6.45 -17.52
CA SER A 28 -11.77 -7.88 -17.38
C SER A 28 -11.54 -8.61 -18.71
N ARG A 29 -11.59 -9.95 -18.68
CA ARG A 29 -11.46 -10.80 -19.88
C ARG A 29 -12.49 -10.52 -20.97
N THR A 30 -13.62 -9.90 -20.62
CA THR A 30 -14.68 -9.52 -21.56
C THR A 30 -14.52 -8.08 -22.09
N GLY A 31 -13.40 -7.43 -21.82
CA GLY A 31 -13.12 -6.04 -22.20
C GLY A 31 -13.84 -4.99 -21.35
N LYS A 32 -14.73 -5.38 -20.45
CA LYS A 32 -15.41 -4.46 -19.53
C LYS A 32 -14.46 -3.92 -18.45
N PRO A 33 -14.71 -2.74 -17.85
CA PRO A 33 -13.91 -2.20 -16.76
C PRO A 33 -13.78 -3.20 -15.60
N LEU A 34 -12.61 -3.25 -14.97
CA LEU A 34 -12.41 -4.11 -13.81
C LEU A 34 -13.30 -3.63 -12.65
N SER A 35 -14.14 -4.52 -12.11
CA SER A 35 -15.00 -4.18 -10.99
C SER A 35 -14.22 -4.08 -9.68
N ARG A 36 -14.69 -3.25 -8.75
CA ARG A 36 -14.13 -3.13 -7.39
C ARG A 36 -14.06 -4.47 -6.68
N GLN A 37 -15.12 -5.28 -6.78
CA GLN A 37 -15.15 -6.61 -6.16
C GLN A 37 -14.10 -7.54 -6.75
N ARG A 38 -13.89 -7.48 -8.08
CA ARG A 38 -12.86 -8.30 -8.73
C ARG A 38 -11.47 -7.90 -8.26
N PHE A 39 -11.19 -6.60 -8.16
CA PHE A 39 -9.93 -6.10 -7.62
C PHE A 39 -9.72 -6.55 -6.17
N TYR A 40 -10.75 -6.47 -5.33
CA TYR A 40 -10.71 -6.99 -3.95
C TYR A 40 -10.33 -8.47 -3.92
N ASN A 41 -10.97 -9.29 -4.75
CA ASN A 41 -10.70 -10.73 -4.81
C ASN A 41 -9.27 -11.03 -5.28
N ILE A 42 -8.73 -10.26 -6.24
CA ILE A 42 -7.34 -10.39 -6.72
C ILE A 42 -6.37 -10.11 -5.57
N VAL A 43 -6.57 -9.02 -4.84
CA VAL A 43 -5.73 -8.66 -3.69
C VAL A 43 -5.81 -9.71 -2.57
N SER A 44 -7.02 -10.18 -2.26
CA SER A 44 -7.22 -11.21 -1.24
C SER A 44 -6.55 -12.53 -1.63
N ALA A 45 -6.65 -12.94 -2.89
CA ALA A 45 -5.97 -14.13 -3.41
C ALA A 45 -4.44 -13.97 -3.36
N ALA A 46 -3.91 -12.80 -3.70
CA ALA A 46 -2.48 -12.51 -3.59
C ALA A 46 -2.00 -12.63 -2.13
N GLY A 47 -2.77 -12.13 -1.16
CA GLY A 47 -2.45 -12.27 0.26
C GLY A 47 -2.41 -13.74 0.73
N LYS A 48 -3.36 -14.56 0.26
CA LYS A 48 -3.37 -16.00 0.53
C LYS A 48 -2.16 -16.71 -0.08
N ASN A 49 -1.83 -16.39 -1.34
CA ASN A 49 -0.68 -16.97 -2.04
C ASN A 49 0.65 -16.56 -1.38
N ALA A 50 0.70 -15.38 -0.76
CA ALA A 50 1.85 -14.93 0.02
C ALA A 50 1.94 -15.55 1.42
N GLY A 51 0.99 -16.42 1.81
CA GLY A 51 0.99 -17.08 3.12
C GLY A 51 0.67 -16.13 4.29
N LEU A 52 0.03 -14.99 4.01
CA LEU A 52 -0.30 -14.01 5.06
C LEU A 52 -1.50 -14.50 5.89
N ASN A 53 -1.32 -14.61 7.21
CA ASN A 53 -2.38 -15.01 8.14
C ASN A 53 -3.38 -13.88 8.49
N ILE A 54 -3.55 -12.93 7.57
CA ILE A 54 -4.43 -11.76 7.72
C ILE A 54 -5.32 -11.62 6.49
N LYS A 55 -6.51 -11.03 6.66
CA LYS A 55 -7.44 -10.76 5.56
C LYS A 55 -6.99 -9.55 4.75
N VAL A 56 -6.06 -9.75 3.81
CA VAL A 56 -5.55 -8.68 2.96
C VAL A 56 -6.63 -8.13 2.03
N HIS A 57 -6.77 -6.81 2.00
CA HIS A 57 -7.64 -6.08 1.09
C HIS A 57 -7.05 -4.71 0.69
N PRO A 58 -7.59 -4.05 -0.36
CA PRO A 58 -6.99 -2.81 -0.90
C PRO A 58 -6.70 -1.71 0.13
N HIS A 59 -7.62 -1.47 1.07
CA HIS A 59 -7.41 -0.45 2.10
C HIS A 59 -6.26 -0.78 3.08
N MET A 60 -6.06 -2.06 3.42
CA MET A 60 -4.91 -2.47 4.24
C MET A 60 -3.59 -2.23 3.51
N LEU A 61 -3.52 -2.49 2.20
CA LEU A 61 -2.31 -2.20 1.42
C LEU A 61 -1.99 -0.70 1.43
N ARG A 62 -3.02 0.14 1.39
CA ARG A 62 -2.86 1.60 1.49
C ARG A 62 -2.35 2.03 2.86
N HIS A 63 -2.84 1.42 3.95
CA HIS A 63 -2.29 1.67 5.28
C HIS A 63 -0.84 1.20 5.40
N ALA A 64 -0.53 -0.01 4.93
CA ALA A 64 0.83 -0.54 4.94
C ALA A 64 1.80 0.38 4.18
N CYS A 65 1.37 0.96 3.06
CA CYS A 65 2.13 1.99 2.36
C CYS A 65 2.35 3.24 3.22
N GLY A 66 1.31 3.75 3.88
CA GLY A 66 1.41 4.90 4.78
C GLY A 66 2.38 4.67 5.96
N TYR A 67 2.25 3.52 6.64
CA TYR A 67 3.16 3.11 7.72
C TYR A 67 4.59 2.94 7.21
N SER A 68 4.80 2.28 6.07
CA SER A 68 6.13 2.10 5.50
C SER A 68 6.79 3.44 5.12
N LEU A 69 6.04 4.40 4.57
CA LEU A 69 6.57 5.74 4.29
C LEU A 69 6.93 6.48 5.59
N ALA A 70 6.05 6.39 6.60
CA ALA A 70 6.33 6.97 7.90
C ALA A 70 7.60 6.37 8.51
N ASP A 71 7.72 5.04 8.57
CA ASP A 71 8.87 4.31 9.11
C ASP A 71 10.17 4.65 8.38
N ASN A 72 10.12 5.01 7.09
CA ASN A 72 11.27 5.49 6.33
C ASN A 72 11.60 6.99 6.57
N GLY A 73 10.92 7.63 7.52
CA GLY A 73 11.15 9.02 7.90
C GLY A 73 10.60 10.05 6.91
N VAL A 74 9.65 9.65 6.04
CA VAL A 74 9.01 10.59 5.11
C VAL A 74 8.14 11.58 5.89
N ASP A 75 8.19 12.85 5.49
CA ASP A 75 7.41 13.91 6.13
C ASP A 75 5.89 13.64 6.07
N THR A 76 5.19 13.98 7.15
CA THR A 76 3.76 13.67 7.31
C THR A 76 2.89 14.36 6.25
N ARG A 77 3.23 15.59 5.83
CA ARG A 77 2.49 16.30 4.78
C ARG A 77 2.73 15.68 3.42
N LEU A 78 3.96 15.25 3.13
CA LEU A 78 4.26 14.52 1.89
C LEU A 78 3.48 13.20 1.80
N ILE A 79 3.40 12.43 2.90
CA ILE A 79 2.58 11.21 2.93
C ILE A 79 1.10 11.55 2.71
N GLN A 80 0.60 12.64 3.32
CA GLN A 80 -0.78 13.08 3.16
C GLN A 80 -1.11 13.38 1.70
N ASP A 81 -0.25 14.14 1.03
CA ASP A 81 -0.42 14.54 -0.36
C ASP A 81 -0.31 13.33 -1.30
N TYR A 82 0.68 12.47 -1.07
CA TYR A 82 0.90 11.25 -1.85
C TYR A 82 -0.29 10.30 -1.79
N LEU A 83 -0.85 10.09 -0.60
CA LEU A 83 -2.03 9.25 -0.44
C LEU A 83 -3.30 10.00 -0.89
N GLY A 84 -3.34 11.33 -0.84
CA GLY A 84 -4.52 12.14 -1.16
C GLY A 84 -5.51 12.18 0.02
N HIS A 85 -5.00 12.31 1.25
CA HIS A 85 -5.84 12.45 2.45
C HIS A 85 -6.32 13.88 2.62
N ARG A 86 -7.65 14.07 2.57
CA ARG A 86 -8.28 15.37 2.83
C ARG A 86 -8.06 15.85 4.27
N ASN A 87 -8.08 14.93 5.24
CA ASN A 87 -7.86 15.23 6.65
C ASN A 87 -6.53 14.65 7.10
N ILE A 88 -5.63 15.51 7.58
CA ILE A 88 -4.31 15.11 8.07
C ILE A 88 -4.37 14.10 9.21
N ARG A 89 -5.48 14.06 9.98
CA ARG A 89 -5.68 13.06 11.05
C ARG A 89 -5.54 11.62 10.55
N HIS A 90 -5.93 11.35 9.29
CA HIS A 90 -5.80 10.01 8.68
C HIS A 90 -4.36 9.66 8.30
N THR A 91 -3.45 10.64 8.31
CA THR A 91 -2.02 10.45 8.04
C THR A 91 -1.20 10.42 9.34
N VAL A 92 -1.56 11.24 10.33
CA VAL A 92 -0.86 11.29 11.64
C VAL A 92 -0.86 9.93 12.32
N ILE A 93 -1.89 9.11 12.11
CA ILE A 93 -1.95 7.74 12.61
C ILE A 93 -0.72 6.90 12.20
N TYR A 94 -0.17 7.11 10.99
CA TYR A 94 1.01 6.37 10.52
C TYR A 94 2.29 6.78 11.24
N THR A 95 2.34 7.99 11.80
CA THR A 95 3.54 8.53 12.44
C THR A 95 3.49 8.41 13.97
N ALA A 96 2.37 7.97 14.54
CA ALA A 96 2.19 7.87 15.99
C ALA A 96 3.17 6.89 16.64
N SER A 97 3.41 5.74 16.00
CA SER A 97 4.32 4.68 16.47
C SER A 97 5.76 4.82 15.96
N ASN A 98 6.04 5.84 15.14
CA ASN A 98 7.35 5.99 14.51
C ASN A 98 8.34 6.70 15.45
N SER A 99 9.28 5.94 16.01
CA SER A 99 10.37 6.47 16.84
C SER A 99 11.44 7.23 16.04
N MET A 100 11.61 6.92 14.75
CA MET A 100 12.61 7.53 13.86
C MET A 100 12.38 9.03 13.65
N ARG A 101 11.13 9.50 13.77
CA ARG A 101 10.79 10.94 13.69
C ARG A 101 11.52 11.80 14.73
N PHE A 102 11.96 11.17 15.82
CA PHE A 102 12.65 11.83 16.92
C PHE A 102 14.18 11.75 16.81
N GLU A 103 14.72 10.89 15.94
CA GLU A 103 16.16 10.70 15.79
C GLU A 103 16.88 11.99 15.38
N LYS A 104 16.28 12.76 14.48
CA LYS A 104 16.78 14.08 14.06
C LYS A 104 16.59 15.18 15.11
N MET A 105 15.59 15.05 15.99
CA MET A 105 15.29 16.03 17.04
C MET A 105 16.28 15.95 18.21
N TRP A 106 16.70 14.73 18.57
CA TRP A 106 17.55 14.49 19.74
C TRP A 106 19.03 14.29 19.40
N GLY A 107 19.42 14.49 18.15
CA GLY A 107 20.72 14.12 17.59
C GLY A 107 21.90 14.38 18.53
N ARG A 108 22.32 13.33 19.24
CA ARG A 108 23.74 13.07 19.47
C ARG A 108 24.22 12.38 18.21
N GLY A 109 25.21 12.98 17.54
CA GLY A 109 25.94 12.31 16.48
C GLY A 109 26.38 10.93 16.96
N ASP A 110 26.28 9.96 16.05
CA ASP A 110 26.81 8.60 16.18
C ASP A 110 26.16 7.68 17.23
N ALA A 111 25.19 6.86 16.80
CA ALA A 111 24.99 5.55 17.41
C ALA A 111 24.30 4.55 16.45
N LYS A 112 24.96 3.41 16.27
CA LYS A 112 24.65 2.31 15.35
C LYS A 112 23.51 1.40 15.85
N LYS A 113 22.92 0.69 14.87
CA LYS A 113 22.14 -0.56 14.90
C LYS A 113 20.81 -0.54 15.67
N GLN A 114 19.71 -0.63 14.92
CA GLN A 114 18.39 -1.01 15.43
C GLN A 114 18.51 -2.31 16.24
N HIS A 115 18.29 -2.22 17.56
CA HIS A 115 18.03 -3.39 18.39
C HIS A 115 16.54 -3.68 18.29
N PHE A 116 16.17 -4.72 17.55
CA PHE A 116 14.83 -5.30 17.67
C PHE A 116 14.71 -5.87 19.08
N ASP A 117 13.90 -5.23 19.93
CA ASP A 117 13.57 -5.78 21.25
C ASP A 117 12.78 -7.09 21.06
N PRO A 118 13.33 -8.25 21.46
CA PRO A 118 12.70 -9.55 21.24
C PRO A 118 11.38 -9.73 22.01
N LYS A 119 11.00 -8.79 22.89
CA LYS A 119 9.74 -8.82 23.64
C LYS A 119 8.60 -8.03 23.00
N CYS A 120 8.85 -7.28 21.91
CA CYS A 120 7.80 -6.55 21.22
C CYS A 120 6.92 -7.54 20.44
N LYS A 121 5.80 -7.97 21.06
CA LYS A 121 4.85 -8.88 20.43
C LYS A 121 4.29 -8.20 19.16
N PRO A 122 4.29 -8.86 17.98
CA PRO A 122 3.87 -8.27 16.70
C PRO A 122 2.37 -7.97 16.59
N ASN A 123 1.63 -7.93 17.70
CA ASN A 123 0.17 -7.98 17.70
C ASN A 123 -0.52 -6.62 17.92
N LEU A 124 0.22 -5.50 17.91
CA LEU A 124 -0.36 -4.18 18.17
C LEU A 124 -0.54 -3.28 16.93
N CYS A 125 -0.55 -3.84 15.72
CA CYS A 125 -0.87 -3.09 14.49
C CYS A 125 -2.30 -3.33 13.96
N LEU A 126 -3.15 -4.07 14.67
CA LEU A 126 -4.47 -4.47 14.17
C LEU A 126 -5.67 -3.78 14.84
N GLU A 127 -5.48 -2.96 15.88
CA GLU A 127 -6.62 -2.34 16.59
C GLU A 127 -6.98 -0.91 16.12
N ILE A 128 -6.36 -0.40 15.05
CA ILE A 128 -6.79 0.88 14.46
C ILE A 128 -7.35 0.68 13.04
N LEU A 129 -8.34 -0.21 12.94
CA LEU A 129 -9.12 -0.48 11.73
C LEU A 129 -10.61 -0.42 12.05
N VAL A 130 -11.12 0.79 12.30
CA VAL A 130 -12.50 1.21 12.00
C VAL A 130 -12.45 2.61 11.40
#